data_AF-A0A6M3M878-F1
#
_entry.id   AF-A0A6M3M878-F1
#
_cell.length_a   1.000
_cell.length_b   1.000
_cell.length_c   1.000
_cell.angle_alpha   90.00
_cell.angle_beta   90.00
_cell.angle_gamma   90.00
#
_symmetry.space_group_name_H-M   'P 1'
#
loop_
_entity.id
_entity.type
_entity.pdbx_description
1 polymer ?
#
loop_
_entity_poly.entity_id
_entity_poly.type
_entity_poly.pdbx_seq_one_letter_code
_entity_poly.pdbx_strand_id
1 'polypeptide(L)'
;MKIVYVVMFVLLFCPIVSSDLVSLANDVSIWSGHWEDIIHDILGYLPEKNWETNADMGAWIDIVGFNNSIELNGTRYVVGNISNSTIVRYDVDEYLSGSESRWNDNVDWIHKNLTITQNDSHVIATLDITMMWHHSQKRNNGKGIKKTYHYSYLTCIDTEPIPLQYNISLDNISANITIYNNTFAPNTYVYISENDYIMEVGYYYGNRSITHTRSIGDIRYTEKNVPYINITKYNVWKFNNLSKINNYAVVPGDNFSIVKLTVTILTPEGYRIVDHYNVSIVEYDPKNVVYPVFWLVVGSIFVFMGVIYQCVKISF
;
A
#
# COMPACT_ATOMS: atom_id res chain seq x y z
N MET A 1 32.97 54.67 8.37
CA MET A 1 33.48 53.30 8.63
C MET A 1 33.33 53.01 10.12
N LYS A 2 32.25 52.33 10.50
CA LYS A 2 32.05 51.76 11.84
C LYS A 2 31.31 50.44 11.65
N ILE A 3 32.04 49.36 11.92
CA ILE A 3 31.55 47.99 12.00
C ILE A 3 30.74 47.90 13.30
N VAL A 4 29.49 47.46 13.22
CA VAL A 4 28.68 47.12 14.39
C VAL A 4 28.16 45.71 14.21
N TYR A 5 28.41 44.91 15.24
CA TYR A 5 28.27 43.47 15.31
C TYR A 5 26.83 43.00 15.15
N VAL A 6 26.68 41.94 14.35
CA VAL A 6 25.50 41.08 14.28
C VAL A 6 25.35 40.37 15.63
N VAL A 7 24.27 40.67 16.36
CA VAL A 7 23.85 39.86 17.50
C VAL A 7 23.01 38.71 16.95
N MET A 8 23.62 37.54 16.96
CA MET A 8 23.02 36.26 16.61
C MET A 8 22.06 35.84 17.72
N PHE A 9 20.75 35.94 17.47
CA PHE A 9 19.73 35.36 18.34
C PHE A 9 19.74 33.85 18.12
N VAL A 10 20.48 33.13 18.96
CA VAL A 10 20.38 31.67 19.09
C VAL A 10 19.10 31.41 19.88
N LEU A 11 18.01 31.12 19.16
CA LEU A 11 16.85 30.46 19.76
C LEU A 11 17.29 29.03 20.12
N LEU A 12 17.66 28.84 21.38
CA LEU A 12 17.68 27.54 22.05
C LEU A 12 16.25 26.99 22.00
N PHE A 13 15.92 26.21 20.97
CA PHE A 13 14.75 25.36 21.00
C PHE A 13 14.96 24.31 22.09
N CYS A 14 14.15 24.45 23.12
CA CYS A 14 14.03 23.53 24.23
C CYS A 14 13.70 22.12 23.72
N PRO A 15 14.48 21.07 24.01
CA PRO A 15 14.08 19.70 23.73
C PRO A 15 13.18 19.25 24.88
N ILE A 16 11.96 19.78 24.91
CA ILE A 16 10.85 19.13 25.61
C ILE A 16 9.83 18.80 24.53
N VAL A 17 10.25 17.90 23.63
CA VAL A 17 9.28 16.98 23.02
C VAL A 17 8.90 16.08 24.18
N SER A 18 7.73 16.34 24.77
CA SER A 18 7.20 15.48 25.82
C SER A 18 7.19 14.06 25.28
N SER A 19 7.67 13.12 26.08
CA SER A 19 7.47 11.67 25.88
C SER A 19 6.00 11.32 25.65
N ASP A 20 5.09 12.21 26.01
CA ASP A 20 3.64 12.08 25.82
C ASP A 20 3.17 12.33 24.38
N LEU A 21 3.94 13.04 23.56
CA LEU A 21 3.69 13.14 22.10
C LEU A 21 4.25 11.95 21.33
N VAL A 22 5.30 11.30 21.85
CA VAL A 22 5.87 10.07 21.28
C VAL A 22 5.00 8.86 21.64
N SER A 23 4.32 8.85 22.79
CA SER A 23 3.40 7.77 23.15
C SER A 23 2.06 7.82 22.40
N LEU A 24 1.57 9.00 22.01
CA LEU A 24 0.40 9.14 21.13
C LEU A 24 0.70 8.90 19.64
N ALA A 25 1.97 8.95 19.24
CA ALA A 25 2.39 8.59 17.88
C ALA A 25 2.55 7.07 17.67
N ASN A 26 2.46 6.26 18.73
CA ASN A 26 2.63 4.81 18.68
C ASN A 26 1.36 4.02 18.34
N ASP A 27 0.20 4.68 18.24
CA ASP A 27 -1.07 4.01 17.89
C ASP A 27 -1.46 4.15 16.41
N VAL A 28 -0.65 4.82 15.58
CA VAL A 28 -0.86 4.80 14.13
C VAL A 28 -0.13 3.60 13.56
N SER A 29 -0.85 2.51 13.33
CA SER A 29 -0.36 1.34 12.63
C SER A 29 -0.14 1.66 11.15
N ILE A 30 1.03 2.21 10.84
CA ILE A 30 1.46 2.49 9.48
C ILE A 30 1.77 1.16 8.79
N TRP A 31 1.19 0.95 7.61
CA TRP A 31 1.47 -0.22 6.79
C TRP A 31 2.90 -0.17 6.24
N SER A 32 3.64 -1.27 6.42
CA SER A 32 5.05 -1.41 6.03
C SER A 32 5.27 -1.68 4.53
N GLY A 33 4.19 -1.92 3.78
CA GLY A 33 4.26 -2.44 2.41
C GLY A 33 4.06 -3.96 2.29
N HIS A 34 3.81 -4.66 3.40
CA HIS A 34 3.62 -6.12 3.44
C HIS A 34 2.26 -6.48 4.04
N TRP A 35 1.47 -7.29 3.32
CA TRP A 35 0.14 -7.69 3.78
C TRP A 35 0.17 -8.62 4.99
N GLU A 36 1.28 -9.34 5.17
CA GLU A 36 1.51 -10.24 6.29
C GLU A 36 1.58 -9.50 7.64
N ASP A 37 1.86 -8.20 7.62
CA ASP A 37 1.91 -7.36 8.82
C ASP A 37 0.50 -6.94 9.28
N ILE A 38 -0.52 -7.15 8.45
CA ILE A 38 -1.91 -6.92 8.83
C ILE A 38 -2.41 -8.14 9.58
N ILE A 39 -2.60 -7.98 10.89
CA ILE A 39 -3.12 -9.06 11.72
C ILE A 39 -4.65 -9.08 11.58
N HIS A 40 -5.10 -9.92 10.67
CA HIS A 40 -6.48 -10.36 10.57
C HIS A 40 -6.86 -11.07 11.89
N ASP A 41 -7.97 -10.67 12.53
CA ASP A 41 -8.57 -11.32 13.72
C ASP A 41 -8.14 -10.88 15.14
N ILE A 42 -7.31 -9.82 15.35
CA ILE A 42 -6.98 -9.35 16.73
C ILE A 42 -8.24 -8.97 17.54
N LEU A 43 -9.20 -8.34 16.87
CA LEU A 43 -10.38 -7.75 17.52
C LEU A 43 -11.67 -8.56 17.26
N GLY A 44 -11.60 -9.64 16.47
CA GLY A 44 -12.74 -10.47 16.07
C GLY A 44 -13.68 -9.80 15.07
N TYR A 45 -14.06 -10.51 14.00
CA TYR A 45 -15.05 -10.02 13.03
C TYR A 45 -16.45 -9.86 13.65
N LEU A 46 -17.24 -8.93 13.12
CA LEU A 46 -18.60 -8.66 13.57
C LEU A 46 -19.62 -9.04 12.49
N PRO A 47 -19.94 -10.35 12.33
CA PRO A 47 -20.85 -10.79 11.29
C PRO A 47 -22.32 -10.52 11.61
N GLU A 48 -23.11 -10.33 10.56
CA GLU A 48 -24.57 -10.29 10.62
C GLU A 48 -25.15 -11.71 10.72
N LYS A 49 -25.78 -12.02 11.86
CA LYS A 49 -26.27 -13.39 12.15
C LYS A 49 -27.73 -13.56 11.75
N ASN A 50 -27.98 -13.57 10.44
CA ASN A 50 -29.30 -13.83 9.88
C ASN A 50 -29.56 -15.35 9.84
N TRP A 51 -30.17 -15.88 10.90
CA TRP A 51 -30.43 -17.31 11.02
C TRP A 51 -31.52 -17.78 10.06
N GLU A 52 -31.16 -18.69 9.16
CA GLU A 52 -32.09 -19.53 8.40
C GLU A 52 -32.29 -20.84 9.16
N THR A 53 -33.52 -21.34 9.19
CA THR A 53 -33.87 -22.51 10.01
C THR A 53 -34.74 -23.49 9.26
N ASN A 54 -34.55 -24.78 9.53
CA ASN A 54 -35.53 -25.82 9.23
C ASN A 54 -36.02 -26.47 10.54
N ALA A 55 -36.68 -27.63 10.46
CA ALA A 55 -37.19 -28.32 11.64
C ALA A 55 -36.11 -28.83 12.61
N ASP A 56 -34.91 -29.13 12.09
CA ASP A 56 -33.88 -29.88 12.81
C ASP A 56 -32.62 -29.06 13.11
N MET A 57 -32.40 -27.94 12.39
CA MET A 57 -31.22 -27.10 12.53
C MET A 57 -31.50 -25.64 12.14
N GLY A 58 -30.62 -24.75 12.60
CA GLY A 58 -30.48 -23.38 12.13
C GLY A 58 -29.04 -23.09 11.71
N ALA A 59 -28.85 -22.16 10.78
CA ALA A 59 -27.53 -21.69 10.40
C ALA A 59 -27.57 -20.24 9.94
N TRP A 60 -26.43 -19.56 9.97
CA TRP A 60 -26.24 -18.25 9.35
C TRP A 60 -24.91 -18.22 8.61
N ILE A 61 -24.83 -17.36 7.61
CA ILE A 61 -23.62 -17.06 6.83
C ILE A 61 -23.58 -15.55 6.57
N ASP A 62 -22.39 -14.97 6.60
CA ASP A 62 -22.15 -13.56 6.32
C ASP A 62 -20.79 -13.36 5.65
N ILE A 63 -20.76 -12.60 4.57
CA ILE A 63 -19.57 -12.06 3.95
C ILE A 63 -19.19 -10.81 4.74
N VAL A 64 -18.21 -10.96 5.64
CA VAL A 64 -17.82 -9.86 6.53
C VAL A 64 -16.96 -8.80 5.83
N GLY A 65 -16.37 -9.14 4.68
CA GLY A 65 -15.59 -8.22 3.86
C GLY A 65 -14.54 -8.93 3.02
N PHE A 66 -13.44 -8.23 2.73
CA PHE A 66 -12.38 -8.71 1.84
C PHE A 66 -11.00 -8.48 2.44
N ASN A 67 -10.16 -9.52 2.40
CA ASN A 67 -8.72 -9.42 2.62
C ASN A 67 -8.08 -8.54 1.54
N ASN A 68 -6.91 -8.01 1.85
CA ASN A 68 -6.13 -7.18 0.94
C ASN A 68 -6.89 -5.96 0.39
N SER A 69 -7.77 -5.39 1.22
CA SER A 69 -8.55 -4.21 0.86
C SER A 69 -7.73 -2.94 1.07
N ILE A 70 -7.78 -2.04 0.09
CA ILE A 70 -7.23 -0.69 0.19
C ILE A 70 -8.31 0.36 -0.05
N GLU A 71 -8.11 1.56 0.46
CA GLU A 71 -8.89 2.74 0.11
C GLU A 71 -7.95 3.79 -0.49
N LEU A 72 -8.22 4.19 -1.73
CA LEU A 72 -7.45 5.20 -2.45
C LEU A 72 -8.42 6.30 -2.89
N ASN A 73 -8.18 7.54 -2.45
CA ASN A 73 -9.03 8.71 -2.74
C ASN A 73 -10.53 8.47 -2.42
N GLY A 74 -10.82 7.80 -1.30
CA GLY A 74 -12.18 7.50 -0.85
C GLY A 74 -12.86 6.34 -1.58
N THR A 75 -12.16 5.67 -2.49
CA THR A 75 -12.67 4.50 -3.22
C THR A 75 -12.00 3.23 -2.71
N ARG A 76 -12.79 2.21 -2.35
CA ARG A 76 -12.28 0.92 -1.87
C ARG A 76 -11.98 -0.03 -3.03
N TYR A 77 -10.83 -0.66 -2.94
CA TYR A 77 -10.38 -1.68 -3.88
C TYR A 77 -9.95 -2.94 -3.14
N VAL A 78 -10.00 -4.07 -3.84
CA VAL A 78 -9.38 -5.33 -3.40
C VAL A 78 -8.21 -5.65 -4.31
N VAL A 79 -7.07 -5.96 -3.69
CA VAL A 79 -5.86 -6.37 -4.40
C VAL A 79 -5.90 -7.89 -4.65
N GLY A 80 -5.77 -8.29 -5.92
CA GLY A 80 -5.80 -9.70 -6.31
C GLY A 80 -7.21 -10.23 -6.63
N ASN A 81 -7.40 -11.54 -6.55
CA ASN A 81 -8.66 -12.19 -6.89
C ASN A 81 -9.72 -12.00 -5.78
N ILE A 82 -10.91 -11.52 -6.16
CA ILE A 82 -11.99 -11.18 -5.23
C ILE A 82 -12.50 -12.43 -4.48
N SER A 83 -12.80 -13.53 -5.19
CA SER A 83 -13.29 -14.77 -4.56
C SER A 83 -12.31 -15.32 -3.52
N ASN A 84 -11.01 -15.28 -3.81
CA ASN A 84 -9.97 -15.74 -2.88
C ASN A 84 -9.76 -14.79 -1.70
N SER A 85 -10.12 -13.52 -1.87
CA SER A 85 -9.97 -12.48 -0.83
C SER A 85 -11.23 -12.34 0.02
N THR A 86 -12.35 -12.97 -0.36
CA THR A 86 -13.62 -12.86 0.37
C THR A 86 -13.52 -13.53 1.74
N ILE A 87 -13.88 -12.80 2.79
CA ILE A 87 -13.91 -13.31 4.16
C ILE A 87 -15.36 -13.67 4.49
N VAL A 88 -15.60 -14.95 4.76
CA VAL A 88 -16.92 -15.47 5.10
C VAL A 88 -16.89 -16.03 6.52
N ARG A 89 -17.88 -15.69 7.33
CA ARG A 89 -18.12 -16.29 8.65
C ARG A 89 -19.50 -16.95 8.65
N TYR A 90 -19.62 -18.04 9.39
CA TYR A 90 -20.87 -18.80 9.48
C TYR A 90 -20.90 -19.64 10.73
N ASP A 91 -22.10 -20.03 11.16
CA ASP A 91 -22.31 -21.00 12.22
C ASP A 91 -23.55 -21.87 11.97
N VAL A 92 -23.65 -22.99 12.69
CA VAL A 92 -24.75 -23.95 12.58
C VAL A 92 -25.10 -24.46 13.97
N ASP A 93 -26.39 -24.40 14.32
CA ASP A 93 -26.97 -24.92 15.55
C ASP A 93 -27.96 -26.06 15.23
N GLU A 94 -27.99 -27.10 16.06
CA GLU A 94 -29.00 -28.16 15.99
C GLU A 94 -30.20 -27.89 16.92
N TYR A 95 -31.40 -28.27 16.47
CA TYR A 95 -32.67 -28.13 17.20
C TYR A 95 -33.33 -29.47 17.51
N LEU A 96 -32.55 -30.55 17.65
CA LEU A 96 -33.09 -31.85 18.01
C LEU A 96 -33.65 -31.83 19.44
N SER A 97 -34.95 -32.09 19.58
CA SER A 97 -35.63 -32.10 20.89
C SER A 97 -35.17 -33.30 21.73
N GLY A 98 -34.21 -33.08 22.61
CA GLY A 98 -33.64 -34.11 23.48
C GLY A 98 -34.00 -33.96 24.96
N SER A 99 -35.28 -33.79 25.33
CA SER A 99 -35.59 -33.63 26.77
C SER A 99 -36.91 -34.22 27.31
N GLU A 100 -37.71 -34.93 26.52
CA GLU A 100 -38.93 -35.57 27.06
C GLU A 100 -38.87 -37.11 27.00
N SER A 101 -38.16 -37.67 27.99
CA SER A 101 -38.25 -39.00 28.64
C SER A 101 -38.42 -40.32 27.84
N ARG A 102 -38.62 -40.31 26.51
CA ARG A 102 -38.75 -41.52 25.68
C ARG A 102 -38.05 -41.46 24.33
N TRP A 103 -37.59 -40.28 23.93
CA TRP A 103 -37.03 -40.02 22.60
C TRP A 103 -35.60 -39.49 22.77
N ASN A 104 -34.65 -40.08 22.06
CA ASN A 104 -33.25 -39.70 22.13
C ASN A 104 -32.72 -39.52 20.71
N ASP A 105 -33.00 -38.33 20.16
CA ASP A 105 -32.46 -37.89 18.89
C ASP A 105 -31.05 -37.36 19.11
N ASN A 106 -30.10 -37.84 18.32
CA ASN A 106 -28.70 -37.50 18.47
C ASN A 106 -28.12 -37.12 17.11
N VAL A 107 -27.39 -36.01 17.06
CA VAL A 107 -26.56 -35.65 15.89
C VAL A 107 -25.39 -36.61 15.82
N ASP A 108 -25.20 -37.25 14.66
CA ASP A 108 -24.02 -38.05 14.38
C ASP A 108 -22.91 -37.20 13.78
N TRP A 109 -23.25 -36.35 12.79
CA TRP A 109 -22.32 -35.39 12.18
C TRP A 109 -23.04 -34.28 11.44
N ILE A 110 -22.33 -33.15 11.29
CA ILE A 110 -22.72 -32.01 10.44
C ILE A 110 -21.60 -31.77 9.43
N HIS A 111 -21.91 -31.85 8.14
CA HIS A 111 -21.02 -31.50 7.04
C HIS A 111 -21.40 -30.12 6.51
N LYS A 112 -20.41 -29.26 6.33
CA LYS A 112 -20.56 -27.87 5.89
C LYS A 112 -19.71 -27.70 4.63
N ASN A 113 -20.33 -27.31 3.52
CA ASN A 113 -19.65 -27.04 2.27
C ASN A 113 -19.87 -25.57 1.86
N LEU A 114 -18.83 -24.76 1.99
CA LEU A 114 -18.85 -23.35 1.60
C LEU A 114 -18.36 -23.21 0.16
N THR A 115 -19.18 -22.57 -0.69
CA THR A 115 -18.81 -22.19 -2.05
C THR A 115 -18.89 -20.68 -2.20
N ILE A 116 -17.85 -20.07 -2.75
CA ILE A 116 -17.82 -18.64 -3.07
C ILE A 116 -17.81 -18.50 -4.58
N THR A 117 -18.78 -17.78 -5.12
CA THR A 117 -18.89 -17.49 -6.54
C THR A 117 -18.98 -15.99 -6.78
N GLN A 118 -18.61 -15.57 -7.98
CA GLN A 118 -18.59 -14.18 -8.38
C GLN A 118 -19.41 -14.03 -9.67
N ASN A 119 -20.26 -13.02 -9.73
CA ASN A 119 -20.85 -12.52 -10.98
C ASN A 119 -20.34 -11.10 -11.28
N ASP A 120 -20.88 -10.38 -12.26
CA ASP A 120 -20.36 -9.06 -12.65
C ASP A 120 -20.56 -7.95 -11.59
N SER A 121 -21.39 -8.18 -10.56
CA SER A 121 -21.78 -7.14 -9.60
C SER A 121 -21.73 -7.57 -8.13
N HIS A 122 -21.77 -8.86 -7.84
CA HIS A 122 -21.87 -9.39 -6.49
C HIS A 122 -20.98 -10.64 -6.28
N VAL A 123 -20.49 -10.77 -5.06
CA VAL A 123 -19.92 -12.01 -4.53
C VAL A 123 -21.03 -12.72 -3.79
N ILE A 124 -21.18 -14.01 -4.06
CA ILE A 124 -22.22 -14.86 -3.47
C ILE A 124 -21.52 -15.97 -2.70
N ALA A 125 -21.81 -16.07 -1.42
CA ALA A 125 -21.35 -17.15 -0.57
C ALA A 125 -22.54 -18.09 -0.29
N THR A 126 -22.38 -19.36 -0.62
CA THR A 126 -23.39 -20.40 -0.41
C THR A 126 -22.84 -21.44 0.55
N LEU A 127 -23.56 -21.67 1.65
CA LEU A 127 -23.25 -22.68 2.64
C LEU A 127 -24.27 -23.81 2.55
N ASP A 128 -23.84 -24.95 1.99
CA ASP A 128 -24.63 -26.17 1.97
C ASP A 128 -24.32 -27.01 3.20
N ILE A 129 -25.35 -27.32 3.98
CA ILE A 129 -25.26 -28.05 5.23
C ILE A 129 -26.00 -29.37 5.08
N THR A 130 -25.32 -30.45 5.42
CA THR A 130 -25.93 -31.77 5.58
C THR A 130 -25.71 -32.23 7.00
N MET A 131 -26.79 -32.50 7.73
CA MET A 131 -26.74 -33.09 9.06
C MET A 131 -27.27 -34.51 9.00
N MET A 132 -26.49 -35.46 9.51
CA MET A 132 -26.99 -36.80 9.78
C MET A 132 -27.25 -36.93 11.28
N TRP A 133 -28.42 -37.43 11.61
CA TRP A 133 -28.82 -37.69 12.98
C TRP A 133 -29.59 -39.00 13.05
N HIS A 134 -29.71 -39.55 14.25
CA HIS A 134 -30.48 -40.77 14.44
C HIS A 134 -31.43 -40.70 15.62
N HIS A 135 -32.57 -41.35 15.38
CA HIS A 135 -33.57 -41.62 16.38
C HIS A 135 -33.28 -42.95 17.08
N SER A 136 -32.99 -42.89 18.39
CA SER A 136 -32.78 -44.09 19.21
C SER A 136 -34.05 -44.50 19.95
N GLN A 137 -34.58 -45.68 19.64
CA GLN A 137 -35.73 -46.28 20.33
C GLN A 137 -35.37 -47.63 20.96
N LYS A 138 -35.79 -47.84 22.22
CA LYS A 138 -35.70 -49.18 22.84
C LYS A 138 -36.60 -50.14 22.08
N ARG A 139 -36.08 -51.32 21.73
CA ARG A 139 -36.88 -52.35 21.06
C ARG A 139 -37.98 -52.86 22.00
N ASN A 140 -39.15 -53.19 21.46
CA ASN A 140 -40.32 -53.69 22.20
C ASN A 140 -40.03 -54.95 23.04
N ASN A 141 -38.98 -55.70 22.69
CA ASN A 141 -38.54 -56.90 23.42
C ASN A 141 -37.57 -56.60 24.58
N GLY A 142 -37.30 -55.32 24.89
CA GLY A 142 -36.38 -54.88 25.93
C GLY A 142 -34.89 -55.15 25.65
N LYS A 143 -34.55 -55.76 24.50
CA LYS A 143 -33.17 -56.13 24.16
C LYS A 143 -32.64 -55.29 22.99
N GLY A 144 -31.84 -54.28 23.33
CA GLY A 144 -31.10 -53.45 22.37
C GLY A 144 -31.82 -52.16 21.97
N ILE A 145 -31.07 -51.27 21.32
CA ILE A 145 -31.53 -49.98 20.81
C ILE A 145 -31.63 -50.11 19.29
N LYS A 146 -32.79 -49.77 18.71
CA LYS A 146 -32.94 -49.57 17.27
C LYS A 146 -32.61 -48.11 16.98
N LYS A 147 -31.67 -47.89 16.06
CA LYS A 147 -31.36 -46.57 15.50
C LYS A 147 -32.01 -46.45 14.12
N THR A 148 -32.73 -45.37 13.89
CA THR A 148 -33.19 -44.97 12.55
C THR A 148 -32.44 -43.70 12.17
N TYR A 149 -31.72 -43.70 11.05
CA TYR A 149 -30.93 -42.56 10.59
C TYR A 149 -31.75 -41.66 9.68
N HIS A 150 -31.52 -40.37 9.81
CA HIS A 150 -32.16 -39.28 9.10
C HIS A 150 -31.10 -38.32 8.56
N TYR A 151 -31.45 -37.64 7.48
CA TYR A 151 -30.65 -36.58 6.89
C TYR A 151 -31.48 -35.33 6.80
N SER A 152 -30.91 -34.22 7.24
CA SER A 152 -31.49 -32.90 7.15
C SER A 152 -30.56 -32.02 6.34
N TYR A 153 -31.15 -31.13 5.53
CA TYR A 153 -30.41 -30.26 4.61
C TYR A 153 -30.84 -28.82 4.85
N LEU A 154 -29.87 -27.91 4.79
CA LEU A 154 -30.10 -26.47 4.84
C LEU A 154 -29.07 -25.80 3.93
N THR A 155 -29.51 -24.85 3.13
CA THR A 155 -28.64 -24.03 2.30
C THR A 155 -28.86 -22.59 2.72
N CYS A 156 -27.79 -21.92 3.15
CA CYS A 156 -27.82 -20.50 3.47
C CYS A 156 -27.03 -19.73 2.42
N ILE A 157 -27.49 -18.52 2.08
CA ILE A 157 -26.87 -17.70 1.04
C ILE A 157 -26.70 -16.28 1.56
N ASP A 158 -25.50 -15.74 1.39
CA ASP A 158 -25.24 -14.31 1.57
C ASP A 158 -24.64 -13.70 0.30
N THR A 159 -24.89 -12.41 0.09
CA THR A 159 -24.50 -11.70 -1.13
C THR A 159 -24.10 -10.26 -0.81
N GLU A 160 -22.89 -9.88 -1.24
CA GLU A 160 -22.36 -8.53 -1.07
C GLU A 160 -21.94 -7.96 -2.43
N PRO A 161 -22.04 -6.63 -2.63
CA PRO A 161 -21.59 -5.99 -3.86
C PRO A 161 -20.06 -6.15 -4.01
N ILE A 162 -19.62 -6.38 -5.24
CA ILE A 162 -18.19 -6.52 -5.55
C ILE A 162 -17.48 -5.18 -5.37
N PRO A 163 -16.41 -5.11 -4.56
CA PRO A 163 -15.54 -3.95 -4.53
C PRO A 163 -14.76 -3.85 -5.85
N LEU A 164 -14.31 -2.64 -6.19
CA LEU A 164 -13.48 -2.47 -7.37
C LEU A 164 -12.19 -3.29 -7.24
N GLN A 165 -11.76 -3.91 -8.33
CA GLN A 165 -10.50 -4.62 -8.31
C GLN A 165 -9.36 -3.63 -8.52
N TYR A 166 -8.32 -3.73 -7.68
CA TYR A 166 -7.08 -3.03 -7.93
C TYR A 166 -6.34 -3.78 -9.05
N ASN A 167 -6.53 -3.32 -10.29
CA ASN A 167 -5.87 -3.87 -11.47
C ASN A 167 -5.27 -2.73 -12.27
N ILE A 168 -4.08 -2.29 -11.88
CA ILE A 168 -3.35 -1.26 -12.60
C ILE A 168 -2.26 -1.94 -13.40
N SER A 169 -2.29 -1.74 -14.71
CA SER A 169 -1.20 -2.18 -15.58
C SER A 169 0.08 -1.43 -15.21
N LEU A 170 0.95 -2.09 -14.46
CA LEU A 170 2.29 -1.60 -14.10
C LEU A 170 3.31 -1.83 -15.23
N ASP A 171 2.92 -2.51 -16.30
CA ASP A 171 3.82 -2.95 -17.39
C ASP A 171 4.37 -1.80 -18.24
N ASN A 172 3.77 -0.61 -18.13
CA ASN A 172 4.19 0.59 -18.85
C ASN A 172 4.93 1.60 -17.96
N ILE A 173 5.37 1.20 -16.76
CA ILE A 173 6.15 2.09 -15.89
C ILE A 173 7.61 2.08 -16.36
N SER A 174 8.05 3.20 -16.93
CA SER A 174 9.43 3.41 -17.36
C SER A 174 10.12 4.51 -16.55
N ALA A 175 11.39 4.31 -16.20
CA ALA A 175 12.23 5.38 -15.65
C ALA A 175 12.80 6.24 -16.78
N ASN A 176 12.53 7.54 -16.71
CA ASN A 176 13.10 8.52 -17.61
C ASN A 176 14.46 8.97 -17.06
N ILE A 177 15.51 8.79 -17.86
CA ILE A 177 16.89 9.09 -17.53
C ILE A 177 17.38 10.19 -18.48
N THR A 178 17.86 11.29 -17.92
CA THR A 178 18.48 12.38 -18.69
C THR A 178 19.91 12.58 -18.21
N ILE A 179 20.86 12.32 -19.10
CA ILE A 179 22.30 12.38 -18.82
C ILE A 179 22.85 13.70 -19.34
N TYR A 180 23.32 14.58 -18.46
CA TYR A 180 23.98 15.84 -18.82
C TYR A 180 25.50 15.65 -18.85
N ASN A 181 25.97 14.90 -19.84
CA ASN A 181 27.40 14.68 -20.03
C ASN A 181 28.09 15.93 -20.61
N ASN A 182 29.38 16.11 -20.32
CA ASN A 182 30.19 17.23 -20.83
C ASN A 182 29.73 18.64 -20.42
N THR A 183 28.94 18.78 -19.36
CA THR A 183 28.61 20.09 -18.75
C THR A 183 29.65 20.50 -17.70
N PHE A 184 29.62 21.76 -17.25
CA PHE A 184 30.49 22.24 -16.16
C PHE A 184 30.27 21.47 -14.83
N ALA A 185 29.09 20.86 -14.66
CA ALA A 185 28.73 20.04 -13.52
C ALA A 185 27.91 18.83 -14.00
N PRO A 186 28.57 17.74 -14.44
CA PRO A 186 27.89 16.59 -15.02
C PRO A 186 27.02 15.89 -13.99
N ASN A 187 25.76 15.70 -14.37
CA ASN A 187 24.74 15.08 -13.53
C ASN A 187 23.80 14.23 -14.39
N THR A 188 23.26 13.17 -13.81
CA THR A 188 22.19 12.37 -14.41
C THR A 188 20.93 12.52 -13.57
N TYR A 189 19.83 12.82 -14.23
CA TYR A 189 18.51 12.91 -13.63
C TYR A 189 17.72 11.65 -13.93
N VAL A 190 17.14 11.06 -12.89
CA VAL A 190 16.30 9.87 -12.98
C VAL A 190 14.92 10.21 -12.40
N TYR A 191 13.88 9.86 -13.13
CA TYR A 191 12.51 10.18 -12.76
C TYR A 191 11.52 9.12 -13.22
N ILE A 192 10.66 8.68 -12.31
CA ILE A 192 9.46 7.90 -12.61
C ILE A 192 8.27 8.87 -12.63
N SER A 193 7.44 8.82 -13.68
CA SER A 193 6.25 9.67 -13.79
C SER A 193 5.35 9.59 -12.55
N GLU A 194 4.71 10.71 -12.20
CA GLU A 194 3.69 10.72 -11.14
C GLU A 194 2.56 9.75 -11.49
N ASN A 195 2.24 8.89 -10.53
CA ASN A 195 1.21 7.88 -10.64
C ASN A 195 0.66 7.65 -9.23
N ASP A 196 -0.64 7.86 -9.04
CA ASP A 196 -1.32 7.76 -7.73
C ASP A 196 -1.29 6.34 -7.13
N TYR A 197 -0.95 5.34 -7.94
CA TYR A 197 -0.85 3.93 -7.56
C TYR A 197 0.53 3.51 -7.06
N ILE A 198 1.54 4.38 -7.22
CA ILE A 198 2.90 4.14 -6.75
C ILE A 198 3.09 4.83 -5.40
N MET A 199 3.33 4.03 -4.37
CA MET A 199 3.47 4.50 -3.00
C MET A 199 4.89 4.96 -2.69
N GLU A 200 5.88 4.27 -3.25
CA GLU A 200 7.29 4.59 -3.06
C GLU A 200 8.09 4.36 -4.34
N VAL A 201 9.10 5.19 -4.58
CA VAL A 201 10.10 4.98 -5.63
C VAL A 201 11.49 5.00 -4.99
N GLY A 202 12.21 3.90 -5.12
CA GLY A 202 13.60 3.78 -4.69
C GLY A 202 14.56 3.94 -5.88
N TYR A 203 15.54 4.81 -5.75
CA TYR A 203 16.61 4.98 -6.73
C TYR A 203 17.94 4.58 -6.09
N TYR A 204 18.59 3.56 -6.64
CA TYR A 204 19.84 2.99 -6.12
C TYR A 204 20.93 3.09 -7.18
N TYR A 205 22.07 3.68 -6.83
CA TYR A 205 23.23 3.80 -7.71
C TYR A 205 24.50 3.38 -6.98
N GLY A 206 24.89 2.12 -7.13
CA GLY A 206 25.95 1.50 -6.32
C GLY A 206 25.58 1.49 -4.84
N ASN A 207 26.39 2.14 -3.98
CA ASN A 207 26.14 2.25 -2.53
C ASN A 207 25.34 3.49 -2.12
N ARG A 208 24.89 4.29 -3.09
CA ARG A 208 24.12 5.52 -2.86
C ARG A 208 22.66 5.26 -3.19
N SER A 209 21.76 5.84 -2.42
CA SER A 209 20.33 5.72 -2.67
C SER A 209 19.56 6.98 -2.32
N ILE A 210 18.39 7.11 -2.93
CA ILE A 210 17.39 8.07 -2.53
C ILE A 210 16.02 7.43 -2.72
N THR A 211 15.15 7.60 -1.73
CA THR A 211 13.81 7.03 -1.74
C THR A 211 12.80 8.17 -1.71
N HIS A 212 11.80 8.11 -2.58
CA HIS A 212 10.68 9.04 -2.64
C HIS A 212 9.40 8.31 -2.22
N THR A 213 8.97 8.53 -0.98
CA THR A 213 7.66 8.06 -0.51
C THR A 213 6.61 9.08 -0.95
N ARG A 214 5.67 8.62 -1.79
CA ARG A 214 4.58 9.37 -2.45
C ARG A 214 3.23 9.20 -1.77
N SER A 215 3.07 8.10 -1.04
CA SER A 215 1.92 7.88 -0.18
C SER A 215 2.28 6.95 0.97
N ILE A 216 1.46 6.99 2.02
CA ILE A 216 1.55 6.09 3.17
C ILE A 216 0.21 5.39 3.35
N GLY A 217 0.26 4.15 3.82
CA GLY A 217 -0.92 3.38 4.20
C GLY A 217 -1.14 3.44 5.71
N ASP A 218 -2.35 3.81 6.12
CA ASP A 218 -2.83 3.75 7.50
C ASP A 218 -3.80 2.57 7.63
N ILE A 219 -3.59 1.66 8.58
CA ILE A 219 -4.49 0.52 8.76
C ILE A 219 -5.75 0.99 9.49
N ARG A 220 -6.91 0.75 8.87
CA ARG A 220 -8.24 1.08 9.39
C ARG A 220 -9.13 -0.15 9.38
N TYR A 221 -10.29 -0.03 10.00
CA TYR A 221 -11.25 -1.14 10.12
C TYR A 221 -12.61 -0.75 9.56
N THR A 222 -13.27 -1.68 8.89
CA THR A 222 -14.68 -1.54 8.48
C THR A 222 -15.62 -1.66 9.68
N GLU A 223 -16.91 -1.42 9.46
CA GLU A 223 -17.94 -1.61 10.50
C GLU A 223 -18.05 -3.07 10.97
N LYS A 224 -17.80 -4.03 10.06
CA LYS A 224 -17.68 -5.47 10.38
C LYS A 224 -16.30 -5.87 10.94
N ASN A 225 -15.47 -4.88 11.30
CA ASN A 225 -14.12 -5.01 11.87
C ASN A 225 -13.09 -5.70 10.97
N VAL A 226 -13.22 -5.53 9.65
CA VAL A 226 -12.23 -6.04 8.67
C VAL A 226 -11.15 -4.99 8.45
N PRO A 227 -9.85 -5.32 8.60
CA PRO A 227 -8.78 -4.37 8.36
C PRO A 227 -8.65 -4.04 6.87
N TYR A 228 -8.37 -2.77 6.57
CA TYR A 228 -8.07 -2.27 5.24
C TYR A 228 -7.02 -1.15 5.31
N ILE A 229 -6.28 -0.93 4.23
CA ILE A 229 -5.25 0.12 4.18
C ILE A 229 -5.83 1.38 3.55
N ASN A 230 -5.90 2.46 4.32
CA ASN A 230 -6.23 3.78 3.79
C ASN A 230 -4.97 4.48 3.28
N ILE A 231 -4.88 4.68 1.96
CA ILE A 231 -3.72 5.27 1.31
C ILE A 231 -3.91 6.78 1.20
N THR A 232 -2.98 7.53 1.77
CA THR A 232 -2.98 9.00 1.76
C THR A 232 -1.72 9.54 1.12
N LYS A 233 -1.84 10.64 0.35
CA LYS A 233 -0.69 11.29 -0.29
C LYS A 233 0.30 11.75 0.76
N TYR A 234 1.57 11.47 0.52
CA TYR A 234 2.69 11.79 1.41
C TYR A 234 3.89 12.13 0.54
N ASN A 235 4.60 13.23 0.76
CA ASN A 235 5.68 13.63 -0.15
C ASN A 235 6.98 13.82 0.61
N VAL A 236 7.69 12.71 0.84
CA VAL A 236 8.93 12.71 1.63
C VAL A 236 10.06 12.02 0.87
N TRP A 237 11.23 12.62 0.98
CA TRP A 237 12.46 12.13 0.38
C TRP A 237 13.43 11.71 1.47
N LYS A 238 13.90 10.47 1.40
CA LYS A 238 14.95 9.93 2.29
C LYS A 238 16.23 9.78 1.50
N PHE A 239 17.29 10.44 1.97
CA PHE A 239 18.55 10.57 1.25
C PHE A 239 19.63 9.67 1.85
N ASN A 240 20.41 9.05 0.97
CA ASN A 240 21.66 8.37 1.29
C ASN A 240 22.69 8.65 0.18
N ASN A 241 23.38 9.78 0.28
CA ASN A 241 24.45 10.19 -0.65
C ASN A 241 24.04 10.39 -2.13
N LEU A 242 22.74 10.38 -2.45
CA LEU A 242 22.15 10.97 -3.65
C LEU A 242 21.43 12.26 -3.28
N SER A 243 21.15 13.10 -4.28
CA SER A 243 20.44 14.37 -4.10
C SER A 243 19.17 14.41 -4.96
N LYS A 244 18.37 15.47 -4.84
CA LYS A 244 17.20 15.69 -5.68
C LYS A 244 17.17 17.11 -6.24
N ILE A 245 16.55 17.24 -7.41
CA ILE A 245 16.14 18.53 -7.97
C ILE A 245 14.67 18.36 -8.38
N ASN A 246 13.77 19.15 -7.79
CA ASN A 246 12.33 18.97 -7.94
C ASN A 246 11.91 17.52 -7.60
N ASN A 247 11.35 16.81 -8.59
CA ASN A 247 10.94 15.41 -8.51
C ASN A 247 11.97 14.43 -9.09
N TYR A 248 13.14 14.92 -9.52
CA TYR A 248 14.20 14.11 -10.08
C TYR A 248 15.18 13.67 -9.01
N ALA A 249 15.52 12.38 -8.99
CA ALA A 249 16.70 11.89 -8.31
C ALA A 249 17.94 12.26 -9.12
N VAL A 250 18.97 12.77 -8.45
CA VAL A 250 20.18 13.28 -9.09
C VAL A 250 21.37 12.41 -8.69
N VAL A 251 21.98 11.80 -9.70
CA VAL A 251 23.22 11.06 -9.60
C VAL A 251 24.36 11.96 -10.07
N PRO A 252 25.27 12.38 -9.17
CA PRO A 252 26.38 13.25 -9.54
C PRO A 252 27.51 12.46 -10.22
N GLY A 253 28.11 13.07 -11.24
CA GLY A 253 29.31 12.56 -11.93
C GLY A 253 29.16 12.48 -13.46
N ASP A 254 30.31 12.44 -14.11
CA ASP A 254 30.51 12.26 -15.56
C ASP A 254 30.39 10.80 -16.02
N ASN A 255 30.71 9.85 -15.14
CA ASN A 255 30.76 8.42 -15.45
C ASN A 255 29.48 7.68 -15.04
N PHE A 256 28.33 8.15 -15.50
CA PHE A 256 27.06 7.46 -15.27
C PHE A 256 27.00 6.14 -16.05
N SER A 257 26.63 5.05 -15.36
CA SER A 257 26.43 3.74 -15.97
C SER A 257 25.06 3.20 -15.58
N ILE A 258 24.21 2.96 -16.57
CA ILE A 258 22.84 2.44 -16.34
C ILE A 258 22.84 1.08 -15.64
N VAL A 259 23.88 0.26 -15.85
CA VAL A 259 24.02 -1.07 -15.22
C VAL A 259 24.17 -0.96 -13.69
N LYS A 260 24.63 0.19 -13.18
CA LYS A 260 24.74 0.47 -11.75
C LYS A 260 23.47 1.07 -11.16
N LEU A 261 22.50 1.44 -11.99
CA LEU A 261 21.22 1.99 -11.57
C LEU A 261 20.22 0.85 -11.36
N THR A 262 19.55 0.88 -10.23
CA THR A 262 18.36 0.07 -9.96
C THR A 262 17.27 1.00 -9.50
N VAL A 263 16.11 0.94 -10.16
CA VAL A 263 14.92 1.68 -9.74
C VAL A 263 13.88 0.67 -9.26
N THR A 264 13.36 0.87 -8.06
CA THR A 264 12.28 0.06 -7.48
C THR A 264 11.05 0.91 -7.29
N ILE A 265 9.90 0.26 -7.31
CA ILE A 265 8.62 0.85 -6.94
C ILE A 265 7.92 -0.04 -5.90
N LEU A 266 7.22 0.59 -4.97
CA LEU A 266 6.27 -0.07 -4.07
C LEU A 266 4.86 0.32 -4.48
N THR A 267 4.01 -0.69 -4.61
CA THR A 267 2.57 -0.55 -4.84
C THR A 267 1.81 -1.41 -3.82
N PRO A 268 0.48 -1.28 -3.70
CA PRO A 268 -0.34 -2.21 -2.92
C PRO A 268 -0.19 -3.69 -3.30
N GLU A 269 0.22 -4.01 -4.52
CA GLU A 269 0.51 -5.39 -4.97
C GLU A 269 1.90 -5.88 -4.49
N GLY A 270 2.75 -4.97 -4.04
CA GLY A 270 4.10 -5.25 -3.56
C GLY A 270 5.19 -4.51 -4.31
N TYR A 271 6.42 -4.99 -4.14
CA TYR A 271 7.64 -4.41 -4.70
C TYR A 271 7.91 -4.90 -6.12
N ARG A 272 8.30 -3.99 -7.00
CA ARG A 272 8.75 -4.30 -8.37
C ARG A 272 10.02 -3.55 -8.72
N ILE A 273 10.91 -4.20 -9.47
CA ILE A 273 12.06 -3.55 -10.11
C ILE A 273 11.59 -3.01 -11.47
N VAL A 274 11.91 -1.76 -11.76
CA VAL A 274 11.66 -1.14 -13.06
C VAL A 274 12.74 -1.63 -14.03
N ASP A 275 12.30 -2.29 -15.10
CA ASP A 275 13.13 -2.93 -16.12
C ASP A 275 13.21 -2.11 -17.42
N HIS A 276 12.31 -1.14 -17.62
CA HIS A 276 12.27 -0.27 -18.79
C HIS A 276 12.84 1.12 -18.48
N TYR A 277 13.86 1.52 -19.23
CA TYR A 277 14.53 2.82 -19.10
C TYR A 277 14.48 3.62 -20.41
N ASN A 278 13.95 4.84 -20.33
CA ASN A 278 13.98 5.80 -21.44
C ASN A 278 15.19 6.72 -21.24
N VAL A 279 16.24 6.52 -22.03
CA VAL A 279 17.49 7.27 -21.88
C VAL A 279 17.57 8.40 -22.90
N SER A 280 17.85 9.60 -22.41
CA SER A 280 18.15 10.79 -23.20
C SER A 280 19.52 11.32 -22.79
N ILE A 281 20.34 11.68 -23.77
CA ILE A 281 21.66 12.26 -23.54
C ILE A 281 21.60 13.70 -24.03
N VAL A 282 21.89 14.63 -23.13
CA VAL A 282 22.03 16.05 -23.46
C VAL A 282 23.51 16.33 -23.60
N GLU A 283 23.97 16.40 -24.84
CA GLU A 283 25.33 16.84 -25.13
C GLU A 283 25.40 18.36 -25.04
N TYR A 284 26.30 18.83 -24.20
CA TYR A 284 26.62 20.25 -24.14
C TYR A 284 27.56 20.60 -25.31
N ASP A 285 27.09 21.45 -26.24
CA ASP A 285 27.98 22.06 -27.24
C ASP A 285 28.65 23.31 -26.64
N PRO A 286 29.95 23.27 -26.31
CA PRO A 286 30.66 24.42 -25.74
C PRO A 286 30.67 25.63 -26.67
N LYS A 287 30.39 25.48 -27.97
CA LYS A 287 30.33 26.60 -28.92
C LYS A 287 29.12 27.52 -28.72
N ASN A 288 28.05 27.05 -28.08
CA ASN A 288 26.80 27.80 -27.97
C ASN A 288 26.60 28.52 -26.62
N VAL A 289 27.52 28.37 -25.65
CA VAL A 289 27.26 28.80 -24.26
C VAL A 289 28.25 29.85 -23.73
N VAL A 290 29.31 30.16 -24.47
CA VAL A 290 30.02 31.41 -24.18
C VAL A 290 29.17 32.57 -24.70
N TYR A 291 28.14 32.90 -23.93
CA TYR A 291 27.15 33.92 -24.24
C TYR A 291 27.91 35.18 -24.67
N PRO A 292 27.53 35.81 -25.80
CA PRO A 292 28.04 37.12 -26.18
C PRO A 292 27.96 38.12 -25.02
N VAL A 293 26.94 37.96 -24.17
CA VAL A 293 26.71 38.72 -22.93
C VAL A 293 27.82 38.52 -21.89
N PHE A 294 28.33 37.30 -21.69
CA PHE A 294 29.44 37.07 -20.75
C PHE A 294 30.72 37.77 -21.24
N TRP A 295 31.05 37.63 -22.53
CA TRP A 295 32.18 38.37 -23.11
C TRP A 295 31.97 39.88 -23.14
N LEU A 296 30.74 40.35 -23.28
CA LEU A 296 30.38 41.76 -23.14
C LEU A 296 30.63 42.26 -21.72
N VAL A 297 30.21 41.51 -20.70
CA VAL A 297 30.43 41.87 -19.29
C VAL A 297 31.92 41.88 -18.97
N VAL A 298 32.64 40.79 -19.30
CA VAL A 298 34.09 40.70 -19.09
C VAL A 298 34.81 41.80 -19.86
N GLY A 299 34.47 42.02 -21.13
CA GLY A 299 35.04 43.08 -21.96
C GLY A 299 34.78 44.48 -21.40
N SER A 300 33.58 44.75 -20.89
CA SER A 300 33.24 46.05 -20.29
C SER A 300 34.07 46.35 -19.04
N ILE A 301 34.37 45.34 -18.22
CA ILE A 301 35.22 45.47 -17.04
C ILE A 301 36.66 45.81 -17.46
N PHE A 302 37.20 45.15 -18.48
CA PHE A 302 38.54 45.45 -19.00
C PHE A 302 38.64 46.85 -19.59
N VAL A 303 37.62 47.32 -20.32
CA VAL A 303 37.57 48.69 -20.84
C VAL A 303 37.55 49.70 -19.68
N PHE A 304 36.72 49.47 -18.65
CA PHE A 304 36.68 50.33 -17.48
C PHE A 304 38.02 50.39 -16.74
N MET A 305 38.68 49.24 -16.52
CA MET A 305 40.01 49.20 -15.92
C MET A 305 41.06 49.93 -16.77
N GLY A 306 41.00 49.80 -18.10
CA GLY A 306 41.89 50.52 -19.01
C GLY A 306 41.72 52.05 -18.93
N VAL A 307 40.49 52.53 -18.85
CA VAL A 307 40.19 53.96 -18.67
C VAL A 307 40.70 54.45 -17.32
N ILE A 308 40.44 53.72 -16.23
CA ILE A 308 40.95 54.07 -14.89
C ILE A 308 42.48 54.13 -14.89
N TYR A 309 43.15 53.14 -15.50
CA TYR A 309 44.61 53.10 -15.58
C TYR A 309 45.18 54.32 -16.34
N GLN A 310 44.57 54.71 -17.46
CA GLN A 310 44.95 55.92 -18.21
C GLN A 310 44.78 57.19 -17.37
N CYS A 311 43.65 57.34 -16.66
CA CYS A 311 43.42 58.48 -15.77
C CYS A 311 44.46 58.56 -14.65
N VAL A 312 44.81 57.42 -14.03
CA VAL A 312 45.84 57.37 -12.98
C VAL A 312 47.22 57.72 -13.54
N LYS A 313 47.58 57.20 -14.72
CA LYS A 313 48.88 57.48 -15.35
C LYS A 313 49.07 58.95 -15.74
N ILE A 314 48.00 59.65 -16.13
CA ILE A 314 48.05 61.08 -16.48
C ILE A 314 48.14 61.97 -15.22
N SER A 315 47.75 61.44 -14.06
CA SER A 315 47.71 62.18 -12.79
C SER A 315 49.01 62.09 -11.98
N PHE A 316 50.01 61.35 -12.47
CA PHE A 316 51.35 61.20 -11.90
C PHE A 316 52.40 61.67 -12.93
#